data_AF-A0A0F9LB29-F1
#
_entry.id   AF-A0A0F9LB29-F1
#
_cell.length_a   1.000
_cell.length_b   1.000
_cell.length_c   1.000
_cell.angle_alpha   90.00
_cell.angle_beta   90.00
_cell.angle_gamma   90.00
#
_symmetry.space_group_name_H-M   'P 1'
#
loop_
_entity.id
_entity.type
_entity.pdbx_description
1 polymer ?
#
loop_
_entity_poly.entity_id
_entity_poly.type
_entity_poly.pdbx_seq_one_letter_code
_entity_poly.pdbx_strand_id
1 'polypeptide(L)'
;MTFEEFASRNVGKDGRPVFHGHPRFYELLDEMSNLHSRKNHDYSGDDPLSNLKSSVEIGIPAWKGILIRLMDKWARLKTFAKKETLEVKDESIKDTLMDNAVYSLLCIIVYEDDPGGATRKGQ
;
A
#
# COMPACT_ATOMS: atom_id res chain seq x y z
N MET A 1 -0.69 3.37 -18.31
CA MET A 1 0.57 2.68 -18.57
C MET A 1 0.55 1.38 -17.81
N THR A 2 0.58 0.24 -18.48
CA THR A 2 0.57 -1.09 -17.84
C THR A 2 1.98 -1.44 -17.31
N PHE A 3 2.07 -2.41 -16.38
CA PHE A 3 3.38 -2.91 -15.91
C PHE A 3 4.22 -3.49 -17.07
N GLU A 4 3.55 -4.12 -18.04
CA GLU A 4 4.17 -4.62 -19.28
C GLU A 4 4.72 -3.48 -20.15
N GLU A 5 3.99 -2.36 -20.27
CA GLU A 5 4.45 -1.15 -20.95
C GLU A 5 5.63 -0.48 -20.22
N PHE A 6 5.68 -0.51 -18.89
CA PHE A 6 6.82 0.01 -18.12
C PHE A 6 8.07 -0.89 -18.24
N ALA A 7 7.88 -2.20 -18.11
CA ALA A 7 8.94 -3.19 -18.24
C ALA A 7 9.54 -3.21 -19.65
N SER A 8 8.71 -3.03 -20.69
CA SER A 8 9.13 -2.98 -22.09
C SER A 8 9.87 -1.70 -22.50
N ARG A 9 9.63 -0.57 -21.82
CA ARG A 9 10.34 0.70 -22.10
C ARG A 9 11.76 0.75 -21.54
N ASN A 10 12.04 -0.06 -20.53
CA ASN A 10 13.36 -0.16 -19.94
C ASN A 10 13.94 -1.54 -20.25
N VAL A 11 14.10 -1.93 -21.51
CA VAL A 11 14.63 -3.27 -21.86
C VAL A 11 16.10 -3.17 -22.25
N GLY A 12 16.92 -3.98 -21.60
CA GLY A 12 18.35 -4.11 -21.86
C GLY A 12 18.63 -4.87 -23.15
N LYS A 13 19.88 -4.89 -23.58
CA LYS A 13 20.32 -5.58 -24.80
C LYS A 13 20.00 -7.09 -24.80
N ASP A 14 19.73 -7.67 -23.63
CA ASP A 14 19.39 -9.08 -23.41
C ASP A 14 17.87 -9.34 -23.29
N GLY A 15 17.03 -8.34 -23.52
CA GLY A 15 15.58 -8.49 -23.46
C GLY A 15 14.99 -8.42 -22.04
N ARG A 16 15.80 -8.16 -21.01
CA ARG A 16 15.34 -8.04 -19.62
C ARG A 16 15.09 -6.59 -19.23
N PRO A 17 14.17 -6.32 -18.30
CA PRO A 17 14.02 -4.98 -17.73
C PRO A 17 15.33 -4.49 -17.11
N VAL A 18 15.86 -3.36 -17.58
CA VAL A 18 16.94 -2.57 -17.00
C VAL A 18 16.35 -1.69 -15.93
N PHE A 19 16.64 -2.05 -14.69
CA PHE A 19 16.31 -1.26 -13.55
C PHE A 19 17.54 -0.48 -13.08
N HIS A 20 17.36 0.80 -12.77
CA HIS A 20 18.43 1.66 -12.25
C HIS A 20 18.49 1.70 -10.72
N GLY A 21 17.47 1.16 -10.03
CA GLY A 21 17.41 1.08 -8.57
C GLY A 21 18.10 -0.16 -8.00
N HIS A 22 18.17 -0.24 -6.68
CA HIS A 22 18.69 -1.41 -5.99
C HIS A 22 17.85 -2.66 -6.32
N PRO A 23 18.43 -3.81 -6.75
CA PRO A 23 17.65 -4.99 -7.17
C PRO A 23 16.62 -5.46 -6.14
N ARG A 24 17.01 -5.47 -4.86
CA ARG A 24 16.11 -5.81 -3.74
C ARG A 24 14.84 -4.97 -3.66
N PHE A 25 14.85 -3.73 -4.15
CA PHE A 25 13.65 -2.89 -4.18
C PHE A 25 12.57 -3.50 -5.08
N TYR A 26 12.96 -4.03 -6.24
CA TYR A 26 12.02 -4.63 -7.19
C TYR A 26 11.50 -5.97 -6.68
N GLU A 27 12.34 -6.78 -6.01
CA GLU A 27 11.87 -7.97 -5.31
C GLU A 27 10.85 -7.64 -4.22
N LEU A 28 11.03 -6.52 -3.51
CA LEU A 28 10.05 -6.05 -2.52
C LEU A 28 8.74 -5.60 -3.17
N LEU A 29 8.76 -5.04 -4.38
CA LEU A 29 7.54 -4.72 -5.12
C LEU A 29 6.76 -6.01 -5.48
N ASP A 30 7.45 -7.06 -5.90
CA ASP A 30 6.83 -8.35 -6.20
C ASP A 30 6.26 -8.99 -4.92
N GLU A 31 7.02 -8.97 -3.82
CA GLU A 31 6.54 -9.42 -2.51
C GLU A 31 5.31 -8.63 -2.05
N MET A 32 5.31 -7.31 -2.24
CA MET A 32 4.20 -6.42 -1.89
C MET A 32 2.94 -6.75 -2.70
N SER A 33 3.09 -6.97 -4.02
CA SER A 33 1.99 -7.35 -4.91
C SER A 33 1.34 -8.66 -4.45
N ASN A 34 2.16 -9.68 -4.17
CA ASN A 34 1.70 -10.96 -3.65
C ASN A 34 1.04 -10.84 -2.27
N LEU A 35 1.59 -10.00 -1.38
CA LEU A 35 0.98 -9.74 -0.07
C LEU A 35 -0.39 -9.08 -0.22
N HIS A 36 -0.51 -8.04 -1.04
CA HIS A 36 -1.76 -7.36 -1.31
C HIS A 36 -2.81 -8.34 -1.85
N SER A 37 -2.45 -9.14 -2.84
CA SER A 37 -3.33 -10.15 -3.44
C SER A 37 -3.86 -11.15 -2.40
N ARG A 38 -2.98 -11.74 -1.58
CA ARG A 38 -3.37 -12.67 -0.50
C ARG A 38 -4.32 -12.02 0.51
N LYS A 39 -4.00 -10.81 0.98
CA LYS A 39 -4.86 -10.11 1.94
C LYS A 39 -6.22 -9.81 1.34
N ASN A 40 -6.26 -9.39 0.08
CA ASN A 40 -7.50 -9.03 -0.58
C ASN A 40 -8.40 -10.24 -0.83
N HIS A 41 -7.81 -11.42 -1.05
CA HIS A 41 -8.54 -12.68 -1.10
C HIS A 41 -9.29 -12.97 0.22
N ASP A 42 -8.70 -12.66 1.37
CA ASP A 42 -9.38 -12.87 2.66
C ASP A 42 -10.55 -11.88 2.89
N TYR A 43 -10.56 -10.76 2.17
CA TYR A 43 -11.64 -9.77 2.18
C TYR A 43 -12.55 -9.87 0.94
N SER A 44 -12.50 -11.01 0.21
CA SER A 44 -13.16 -11.18 -1.08
C SER A 44 -14.68 -11.02 -1.00
N GLY A 45 -15.15 -9.85 -1.43
CA GLY A 45 -16.51 -9.58 -1.91
C GLY A 45 -16.45 -9.01 -3.33
N ASP A 46 -17.57 -8.49 -3.83
CA ASP A 46 -17.64 -7.95 -5.20
C ASP A 46 -16.79 -6.68 -5.41
N ASP A 47 -16.54 -5.91 -4.33
CA ASP A 47 -15.69 -4.71 -4.34
C ASP A 47 -14.38 -4.95 -3.56
N PRO A 48 -13.21 -5.00 -4.25
CA PRO A 48 -11.89 -5.11 -3.64
C PRO A 48 -11.54 -4.06 -2.58
N LEU A 49 -12.26 -2.93 -2.53
CA LEU A 49 -12.00 -1.82 -1.62
C LEU A 49 -13.07 -1.68 -0.53
N SER A 50 -14.07 -2.58 -0.48
CA SER A 50 -15.21 -2.50 0.43
C SER A 50 -14.79 -2.36 1.90
N ASN A 51 -13.78 -3.11 2.33
CA ASN A 51 -13.23 -3.07 3.70
C ASN A 51 -12.58 -1.72 4.07
N LEU A 52 -12.20 -0.89 3.10
CA LEU A 52 -11.65 0.46 3.32
C LEU A 52 -12.73 1.54 3.36
N LYS A 53 -13.93 1.23 2.84
CA LYS A 53 -15.05 2.18 2.71
C LYS A 53 -15.96 2.22 3.93
N SER A 54 -15.83 1.28 4.88
CA SER A 54 -16.67 1.22 6.09
C SER A 54 -16.72 2.52 6.91
N SER A 55 -15.63 3.29 6.93
CA SER A 55 -15.61 4.59 7.61
C SER A 55 -16.60 5.62 7.04
N VAL A 56 -17.04 5.44 5.79
CA VAL A 56 -18.04 6.29 5.14
C VAL A 56 -19.41 6.15 5.80
N GLU A 57 -19.73 4.97 6.34
CA GLU A 57 -21.00 4.69 7.03
C GLU A 57 -21.19 5.59 8.27
N ILE A 58 -20.09 6.09 8.84
CA ILE A 58 -20.09 7.02 9.98
C ILE A 58 -19.69 8.45 9.59
N GLY A 59 -19.75 8.79 8.30
CA GLY A 59 -19.48 10.14 7.79
C GLY A 59 -18.01 10.51 7.67
N ILE A 60 -17.10 9.54 7.72
CA ILE A 60 -15.66 9.76 7.53
C ILE A 60 -15.27 9.35 6.10
N PRO A 61 -14.67 10.25 5.30
CA PRO A 61 -14.15 9.88 3.99
C PRO A 61 -13.16 8.71 4.07
N ALA A 62 -13.28 7.75 3.14
CA ALA A 62 -12.54 6.49 3.18
C ALA A 62 -11.01 6.68 3.25
N TRP A 63 -10.44 7.65 2.52
CA TRP A 63 -9.00 7.94 2.59
C TRP A 63 -8.54 8.37 3.98
N LYS A 64 -9.38 9.08 4.75
CA LYS A 64 -9.08 9.42 6.15
C LYS A 64 -9.12 8.18 7.04
N GLY A 65 -10.03 7.25 6.78
CA GLY A 65 -10.04 5.94 7.43
C GLY A 65 -8.74 5.17 7.18
N ILE A 66 -8.21 5.22 5.95
CA ILE A 66 -6.92 4.59 5.62
C ILE A 66 -5.75 5.26 6.36
N LEU A 67 -5.76 6.60 6.50
CA LEU A 67 -4.74 7.30 7.30
C LEU A 67 -4.70 6.82 8.74
N ILE A 68 -5.85 6.50 9.35
CA ILE A 68 -5.90 5.93 10.71
C ILE A 68 -5.18 4.58 10.75
N ARG A 69 -5.44 3.70 9.79
CA ARG A 69 -4.77 2.38 9.71
C ARG A 69 -3.26 2.51 9.52
N LEU A 70 -2.81 3.47 8.70
CA LEU A 70 -1.40 3.80 8.54
C LEU A 70 -0.79 4.30 9.87
N MET A 71 -1.51 5.15 10.62
CA MET A 71 -1.05 5.65 11.91
C MET A 71 -0.92 4.55 12.97
N ASP A 72 -1.83 3.59 13.02
CA ASP A 72 -1.75 2.45 13.94
C ASP A 72 -0.48 1.63 13.71
N LYS A 73 -0.20 1.33 12.44
CA LYS A 73 1.03 0.64 12.01
C LYS A 73 2.27 1.50 12.28
N TRP A 74 2.21 2.81 12.07
CA TRP A 74 3.31 3.71 12.40
C TRP A 74 3.57 3.78 13.91
N ALA A 75 2.53 3.75 14.75
CA ALA A 75 2.67 3.71 16.20
C ALA A 75 3.40 2.45 16.68
N ARG A 76 3.15 1.31 16.03
CA ARG A 76 3.90 0.07 16.24
C ARG A 76 5.38 0.23 15.90
N LEU A 77 5.70 0.84 14.75
CA LEU A 77 7.08 1.12 14.35
C LEU A 77 7.78 2.08 15.31
N LYS A 78 7.11 3.13 15.78
CA LYS A 78 7.64 4.04 16.82
C LYS A 78 7.95 3.30 18.12
N THR A 79 7.09 2.36 18.50
CA THR A 79 7.30 1.54 19.71
C THR A 79 8.56 0.70 19.57
N PHE A 80 8.72 0.01 18.43
CA PHE A 80 9.92 -0.75 18.16
C PHE A 80 11.16 0.13 18.10
N ALA A 81 11.12 1.28 17.43
CA ALA A 81 12.26 2.20 17.35
C ALA A 81 12.73 2.69 18.74
N LYS A 82 11.83 2.71 19.73
CA LYS A 82 12.16 3.11 21.11
C LYS A 82 12.62 1.94 21.99
N LYS A 83 12.07 0.74 21.79
CA LYS A 83 12.24 -0.41 22.69
C LYS A 83 13.09 -1.54 22.13
N GLU A 84 13.33 -1.53 20.82
CA GLU A 84 13.95 -2.59 20.00
C GLU A 84 13.32 -3.98 20.18
N THR A 85 12.13 -4.02 20.78
CA THR A 85 11.41 -5.23 21.15
C THR A 85 9.92 -5.00 20.95
N LEU A 86 9.23 -6.03 20.46
CA LEU A 86 7.79 -6.09 20.36
C LEU A 86 7.29 -7.38 21.01
N GLU A 87 6.24 -7.25 21.82
CA GLU A 87 5.64 -8.39 22.52
C GLU A 87 4.75 -9.23 21.61
N VAL A 88 4.16 -8.61 20.58
CA VAL A 88 3.37 -9.29 19.55
C VAL A 88 4.32 -9.95 18.55
N LYS A 89 4.39 -11.28 18.60
CA LYS A 89 5.34 -12.08 17.82
C LYS A 89 4.87 -12.45 16.41
N ASP A 90 3.56 -12.36 16.16
CA ASP A 90 2.95 -12.85 14.91
C ASP A 90 3.08 -11.87 13.72
N GLU A 91 3.64 -10.68 13.95
CA GLU A 91 3.86 -9.67 12.91
C GLU A 91 5.31 -9.18 12.98
N SER A 92 6.08 -9.23 11.90
CA SER A 92 7.45 -8.67 11.91
C SER A 92 7.44 -7.16 11.64
N ILE A 93 8.58 -6.49 11.82
CA ILE A 93 8.73 -5.07 11.41
C ILE A 93 8.61 -4.93 9.88
N LYS A 94 9.16 -5.91 9.14
CA LYS A 94 9.05 -5.95 7.68
C LYS A 94 7.59 -6.04 7.24
N ASP A 95 6.78 -6.86 7.91
CA ASP A 95 5.34 -7.00 7.59
C ASP A 95 4.60 -5.68 7.82
N THR A 96 4.87 -4.99 8.94
CA THR A 96 4.27 -3.67 9.22
C THR A 96 4.69 -2.61 8.21
N LEU A 97 5.95 -2.60 7.78
CA LEU A 97 6.42 -1.68 6.74
C LEU A 97 5.77 -1.99 5.39
N MET A 98 5.61 -3.27 5.04
CA MET A 98 4.95 -3.70 3.82
C MET A 98 3.46 -3.35 3.83
N ASP A 99 2.79 -3.51 4.98
CA ASP A 99 1.42 -3.06 5.18
C ASP A 99 1.26 -1.57 4.93
N ASN A 100 2.17 -0.76 5.46
CA ASN A 100 2.15 0.69 5.20
C ASN A 100 2.35 1.02 3.72
N ALA A 101 3.22 0.30 3.01
CA ALA A 101 3.40 0.48 1.57
C ALA A 101 2.10 0.15 0.81
N VAL A 102 1.46 -0.99 1.12
CA VAL A 102 0.18 -1.40 0.53
C VAL A 102 -0.92 -0.38 0.82
N TYR A 103 -1.11 0.03 2.08
CA TYR A 103 -2.12 1.03 2.44
C TYR A 103 -1.87 2.39 1.79
N SER A 104 -0.61 2.77 1.57
CA SER A 104 -0.29 4.03 0.88
C SER A 104 -0.79 3.99 -0.57
N LEU A 105 -0.60 2.87 -1.29
CA LEU A 105 -1.12 2.71 -2.64
C LEU A 105 -2.66 2.64 -2.67
N LEU A 106 -3.28 1.92 -1.74
CA LEU A 106 -4.74 1.86 -1.62
C LEU A 106 -5.34 3.23 -1.28
N CYS A 107 -4.64 4.03 -0.46
CA CYS A 107 -5.05 5.38 -0.14
C CYS A 107 -5.04 6.28 -1.37
N ILE A 108 -4.07 6.14 -2.27
CA ILE A 108 -4.03 6.88 -3.54
C ILE A 108 -5.28 6.55 -4.35
N ILE A 109 -5.57 5.26 -4.56
CA ILE A 109 -6.73 4.81 -5.35
C ILE A 109 -8.03 5.40 -4.78
N VAL A 110 -8.26 5.23 -3.48
CA VAL A 110 -9.47 5.73 -2.80
C VAL A 110 -9.55 7.26 -2.80
N TYR A 111 -8.41 7.95 -2.74
CA TYR A 111 -8.37 9.42 -2.77
C TYR A 111 -8.65 9.97 -4.18
N GLU A 112 -8.16 9.30 -5.23
CA GLU A 112 -8.43 9.66 -6.62
C GLU A 112 -9.90 9.42 -7.00
N ASP A 113 -10.52 8.38 -6.43
CA ASP A 113 -11.94 8.07 -6.60
C ASP A 113 -12.89 9.00 -5.79
N ASP A 114 -12.38 9.78 -4.81
CA ASP A 114 -13.19 10.69 -4.00
C ASP A 114 -13.46 12.02 -4.74
N PRO A 115 -14.72 12.28 -5.18
CA PRO A 115 -15.05 13.51 -5.90
C PRO A 115 -14.83 14.80 -5.07
N GLY A 116 -14.74 14.68 -3.73
CA GLY A 116 -14.44 15.79 -2.84
C GLY A 116 -12.94 16.05 -2.61
N GLY A 117 -12.06 15.13 -3.04
CA GLY A 117 -10.60 15.23 -2.89
C GLY A 117 -9.91 15.88 -4.10
N ALA A 118 -10.45 15.66 -5.30
CA ALA A 118 -9.91 16.21 -6.54
C ALA A 118 -10.22 17.71 -6.77
N THR A 119 -11.23 18.26 -6.08
CA THR A 119 -11.71 19.65 -6.26
C THR A 119 -10.83 20.74 -5.65
N ARG A 120 -9.62 20.42 -5.13
CA ARG A 120 -8.64 21.41 -4.63
C ARG A 120 -7.35 21.49 -5.43
N LYS A 121 -7.32 21.05 -6.68
CA LYS A 121 -6.23 21.42 -7.61
C LYS A 121 -6.62 22.71 -8.34
N GLY A 122 -6.27 23.85 -7.73
CA GLY A 122 -6.26 25.15 -8.41
C GLY A 122 -7.09 26.25 -7.74
N GLN A 123 -6.64 26.73 -6.57
CA GLN A 123 -6.82 28.12 -6.14
C GLN A 123 -5.47 28.63 -5.66
#